data_AF-A0A3D0VZZ1-F1
#
_entry.id   AF-A0A3D0VZZ1-F1
#
_cell.length_a   1.000
_cell.length_b   1.000
_cell.length_c   1.000
_cell.angle_alpha   90.00
_cell.angle_beta   90.00
_cell.angle_gamma   90.00
#
_symmetry.space_group_name_H-M   'P 1'
#
loop_
_entity.id
_entity.type
_entity.pdbx_description
1 polymer ?
#
loop_
_entity_poly.entity_id
_entity_poly.type
_entity_poly.pdbx_seq_one_letter_code
_entity_poly.pdbx_strand_id
1 'polypeptide(L)'
;MTYELIKNPGASKVIKGSIIAYSDEQKVNLLGISQDEIKKYPIVSKEIAIRMANQIKHKIGASIGIGITGNAGPALQQGTDKQEVWIGISTDHQDVCYHLDLSGLSRIQAINKAVRFTY
;
A
#
# COMPACT_ATOMS: atom_id res chain seq x y z
N MET A 1 3.26 4.65 8.18
CA MET A 1 3.60 3.22 8.26
C MET A 1 5.07 3.01 8.53
N THR A 2 5.98 3.29 7.59
CA THR A 2 7.42 3.02 7.77
C THR A 2 8.00 3.66 9.02
N TYR A 3 7.68 4.93 9.29
CA TYR A 3 8.04 5.60 10.54
C TYR A 3 7.60 4.83 11.80
N GLU A 4 6.34 4.35 11.83
CA GLU A 4 5.80 3.58 12.96
C GLU A 4 6.49 2.23 13.16
N LEU A 5 6.99 1.62 12.08
CA LEU A 5 7.78 0.39 12.16
C LEU A 5 9.19 0.66 12.69
N ILE A 6 9.89 1.65 12.10
CA ILE A 6 11.32 1.89 12.38
C ILE A 6 11.58 2.60 13.70
N LYS A 7 10.56 3.21 14.32
CA LYS A 7 10.71 3.81 15.66
C LYS A 7 10.96 2.76 16.76
N ASN A 8 10.65 1.48 16.51
CA ASN A 8 10.86 0.41 17.48
C ASN A 8 12.34 -0.01 17.52
N PRO A 9 12.94 -0.15 18.71
CA PRO A 9 14.30 -0.69 18.84
C PRO A 9 14.44 -2.05 18.15
N GLY A 10 15.50 -2.22 17.35
CA GLY A 10 15.76 -3.46 16.62
C GLY A 10 15.01 -3.61 15.29
N ALA A 11 14.30 -2.57 14.82
CA ALA A 11 13.60 -2.61 13.53
C ALA A 11 14.52 -2.97 12.34
N SER A 12 15.81 -2.63 12.40
CA SER A 12 16.81 -3.01 11.38
C SER A 12 17.00 -4.52 11.22
N LYS A 13 16.59 -5.34 12.20
CA LYS A 13 16.64 -6.82 12.11
C LYS A 13 15.50 -7.40 11.27
N VAL A 14 14.40 -6.67 11.09
CA VAL A 14 13.17 -7.19 10.46
C VAL A 14 12.76 -6.39 9.23
N ILE A 15 12.97 -5.07 9.23
CA ILE A 15 12.65 -4.18 8.11
C ILE A 15 13.84 -4.12 7.17
N LYS A 16 13.73 -4.76 6.02
CA LYS A 16 14.75 -4.69 4.96
C LYS A 16 14.70 -3.39 4.15
N GLY A 17 13.55 -2.72 4.09
CA GLY A 17 13.38 -1.44 3.41
C GLY A 17 11.92 -1.10 3.13
N SER A 18 11.69 0.01 2.43
CA SER A 18 10.36 0.53 2.10
C SER A 18 10.44 1.39 0.85
N ILE A 19 9.35 1.47 0.09
CA ILE A 19 9.20 2.36 -1.07
C ILE A 19 7.91 3.18 -0.90
N ILE A 20 7.98 4.48 -1.20
CA ILE A 20 6.82 5.36 -1.28
C ILE A 20 6.57 5.67 -2.76
N ALA A 21 5.58 5.01 -3.36
CA ALA A 21 5.23 5.15 -4.78
C ALA A 21 3.91 5.94 -4.94
N TYR A 22 3.99 7.27 -4.76
CA TYR A 22 2.82 8.13 -4.69
C TYR A 22 2.07 8.22 -6.03
N SER A 23 2.76 8.58 -7.11
CA SER A 23 2.16 8.65 -8.46
C SER A 23 2.13 7.29 -9.15
N ASP A 24 1.30 7.17 -10.19
CA ASP A 24 1.21 5.96 -11.01
C ASP A 24 2.54 5.66 -11.71
N GLU A 25 3.20 6.71 -12.20
CA GLU A 25 4.54 6.64 -12.76
C GLU A 25 5.54 6.02 -11.77
N GLN A 26 5.51 6.42 -10.48
CA GLN A 26 6.41 5.85 -9.48
C GLN A 26 6.05 4.40 -9.14
N LYS A 27 4.79 3.98 -9.27
CA LYS A 27 4.41 2.57 -9.14
C LYS A 27 4.99 1.73 -10.29
N VAL A 28 5.07 2.29 -11.50
CA VAL A 28 5.78 1.65 -12.61
C VAL A 28 7.29 1.63 -12.37
N ASN A 29 7.89 2.79 -12.12
CA ASN A 29 9.35 2.93 -12.07
C ASN A 29 9.98 2.25 -10.85
N LEU A 30 9.42 2.46 -9.67
CA LEU A 30 9.99 1.93 -8.42
C LEU A 30 9.54 0.50 -8.16
N LEU A 31 8.25 0.20 -8.36
CA LEU A 31 7.68 -1.12 -8.06
C LEU A 31 7.58 -2.04 -9.28
N GLY A 32 7.81 -1.57 -10.51
CA GLY A 32 7.77 -2.43 -11.69
C GLY A 32 6.37 -2.94 -12.01
N ILE A 33 5.32 -2.26 -11.52
CA ILE A 33 3.93 -2.58 -11.90
C ILE A 33 3.76 -2.18 -13.36
N SER A 34 3.25 -3.09 -14.20
CA SER A 34 3.12 -2.78 -15.63
C SER A 34 2.08 -1.68 -15.85
N GLN A 35 2.27 -0.88 -16.90
CA GLN A 35 1.27 0.13 -17.29
C GLN A 35 -0.08 -0.51 -17.63
N ASP A 36 -0.06 -1.72 -18.19
CA ASP A 36 -1.29 -2.45 -18.54
C ASP A 36 -2.08 -2.85 -17.28
N GLU A 37 -1.41 -3.23 -16.19
CA GLU A 37 -2.09 -3.50 -14.91
C GLU A 37 -2.69 -2.23 -14.30
N ILE A 38 -1.99 -1.11 -14.37
CA ILE A 38 -2.50 0.20 -13.90
C ILE A 38 -3.70 0.66 -14.73
N LYS A 39 -3.73 0.35 -16.03
CA LYS A 39 -4.88 0.67 -16.90
C LYS A 39 -6.04 -0.30 -16.72
N LYS A 40 -5.77 -1.56 -16.37
CA LYS A 40 -6.77 -2.62 -16.23
C LYS A 40 -7.57 -2.49 -14.93
N TYR A 41 -6.93 -2.07 -13.84
CA TYR A 41 -7.56 -1.97 -12.53
C TYR A 41 -7.52 -0.53 -12.00
N PRO A 42 -8.54 -0.08 -11.25
CA PRO A 42 -8.45 1.18 -10.53
C PRO A 42 -7.20 1.22 -9.65
N ILE A 43 -6.55 2.38 -9.55
CA ILE A 43 -5.30 2.51 -8.79
C ILE A 43 -5.50 2.23 -7.29
N VAL A 44 -6.70 2.49 -6.78
CA VAL A 44 -7.15 2.11 -5.44
C VAL A 44 -8.00 0.84 -5.56
N SER A 45 -7.33 -0.32 -5.50
CA SER A 45 -7.98 -1.62 -5.65
C SER A 45 -7.21 -2.72 -4.93
N LYS A 46 -7.88 -3.87 -4.75
CA LYS A 46 -7.29 -5.10 -4.23
C LYS A 46 -6.09 -5.55 -5.07
N GLU A 47 -6.24 -5.53 -6.39
CA GLU A 47 -5.25 -6.03 -7.35
C GLU A 47 -3.97 -5.20 -7.28
N ILE A 48 -4.09 -3.88 -7.24
CA ILE A 48 -2.93 -2.99 -7.10
C ILE A 48 -2.29 -3.14 -5.72
N ALA A 49 -3.06 -3.27 -4.64
CA ALA A 49 -2.51 -3.47 -3.29
C ALA A 49 -1.69 -4.77 -3.18
N ILE A 50 -2.23 -5.90 -3.69
CA ILE A 50 -1.52 -7.18 -3.74
C ILE A 50 -0.30 -7.10 -4.65
N ARG A 51 -0.41 -6.44 -5.80
CA ARG A 51 0.73 -6.28 -6.71
C ARG A 51 1.84 -5.45 -6.07
N MET A 52 1.51 -4.35 -5.39
CA MET A 52 2.48 -3.55 -4.63
C MET A 52 3.18 -4.39 -3.55
N ALA A 53 2.41 -5.22 -2.81
CA ALA A 53 2.94 -6.11 -1.77
C ALA A 53 3.92 -7.15 -2.35
N ASN A 54 3.54 -7.82 -3.45
CA ASN A 54 4.40 -8.76 -4.15
C ASN A 54 5.68 -8.09 -4.66
N GLN A 55 5.55 -6.95 -5.34
CA GLN A 55 6.70 -6.28 -5.95
C GLN A 55 7.71 -5.79 -4.92
N ILE A 56 7.25 -5.23 -3.79
CA ILE A 56 8.17 -4.80 -2.72
C ILE A 56 8.86 -6.00 -2.07
N LYS A 57 8.13 -7.11 -1.85
CA LYS A 57 8.68 -8.37 -1.33
C LYS A 57 9.86 -8.84 -2.17
N HIS A 58 9.65 -8.94 -3.49
CA HIS A 58 10.68 -9.40 -4.43
C HIS A 58 11.84 -8.42 -4.58
N LYS A 59 11.59 -7.12 -4.75
CA LYS A 59 12.65 -6.12 -4.98
C LYS A 59 13.63 -5.97 -3.82
N ILE A 60 13.14 -6.11 -2.60
CA ILE A 60 13.96 -5.96 -1.38
C ILE A 60 14.44 -7.33 -0.86
N GLY A 61 13.95 -8.44 -1.43
CA GLY A 61 14.27 -9.79 -0.97
C GLY A 61 13.76 -10.06 0.45
N ALA A 62 12.57 -9.56 0.79
CA ALA A 62 11.90 -9.82 2.06
C ALA A 62 11.04 -11.09 2.00
N SER A 63 10.70 -11.67 3.16
CA SER A 63 9.74 -12.79 3.26
C SER A 63 8.28 -12.31 3.31
N ILE A 64 8.07 -11.04 3.67
CA ILE A 64 6.77 -10.40 3.76
C ILE A 64 6.84 -9.06 3.04
N GLY A 65 5.86 -8.79 2.17
CA GLY A 65 5.65 -7.48 1.55
C GLY A 65 4.30 -6.91 1.94
N ILE A 66 4.24 -5.60 2.15
CA ILE A 66 3.00 -4.87 2.45
C ILE A 66 2.82 -3.79 1.38
N GLY A 67 1.67 -3.80 0.72
CA GLY A 67 1.27 -2.82 -0.29
C GLY A 67 0.03 -2.07 0.16
N ILE A 68 0.10 -0.74 0.20
CA ILE A 68 -1.02 0.11 0.61
C ILE A 68 -1.33 1.06 -0.54
N THR A 69 -2.55 1.00 -1.08
CA THR A 69 -3.08 1.98 -2.01
C THR A 69 -4.44 2.44 -1.53
N GLY A 70 -4.68 3.74 -1.52
CA GLY A 70 -5.87 4.30 -0.93
C GLY A 70 -6.03 5.77 -1.26
N ASN A 71 -7.26 6.24 -1.10
CA ASN A 71 -7.60 7.63 -1.18
C ASN A 71 -7.97 8.15 0.21
N ALA A 72 -7.10 8.99 0.78
CA ALA A 72 -7.31 9.56 2.09
C ALA A 72 -8.29 10.75 2.11
N GLY A 73 -8.85 11.18 0.97
CA GLY A 73 -9.71 12.36 0.87
C GLY A 73 -8.97 13.67 1.15
N PRO A 74 -9.64 14.84 1.22
CA PRO A 74 -11.08 15.02 1.04
C PRO A 74 -11.51 15.04 -0.44
N ALA A 75 -10.60 15.36 -1.37
CA ALA A 75 -10.87 15.25 -2.80
C ALA A 75 -10.73 13.79 -3.24
N LEU A 76 -11.63 13.34 -4.12
CA LEU A 76 -11.47 12.06 -4.77
C LEU A 76 -10.39 12.17 -5.86
N GLN A 77 -9.45 11.23 -5.89
CA GLN A 77 -8.52 11.09 -7.01
C GLN A 77 -9.33 10.62 -8.23
N GLN A 78 -8.95 11.07 -9.42
CA GLN A 78 -9.57 10.63 -10.66
C GLN A 78 -9.54 9.09 -10.74
N GLY A 79 -10.70 8.46 -10.98
CA GLY A 79 -10.85 7.00 -10.98
C GLY A 79 -11.07 6.36 -9.60
N THR A 80 -11.41 7.16 -8.58
CA THR A 80 -11.84 6.67 -7.27
C THR A 80 -13.21 7.27 -6.92
N ASP A 81 -14.11 6.43 -6.40
CA ASP A 81 -15.48 6.83 -6.08
C ASP A 81 -15.71 6.98 -4.57
N LYS A 82 -14.74 6.53 -3.77
CA LYS A 82 -14.85 6.43 -2.31
C LYS A 82 -13.53 6.81 -1.64
N GLN A 83 -13.67 7.28 -0.40
CA GLN A 83 -12.53 7.44 0.50
C GLN A 83 -12.27 6.08 1.15
N GLU A 84 -11.28 5.36 0.65
CA GLU A 84 -11.02 3.97 1.03
C GLU A 84 -9.53 3.64 0.97
N VAL A 85 -9.15 2.50 1.55
CA VAL A 85 -7.81 1.96 1.42
C VAL A 85 -7.85 0.45 1.27
N TRP A 86 -6.95 -0.05 0.41
CA TRP A 86 -6.65 -1.45 0.24
C TRP A 86 -5.25 -1.74 0.76
N ILE A 87 -5.13 -2.78 1.58
CA ILE A 87 -3.89 -3.20 2.25
C ILE A 87 -3.62 -4.64 1.85
N GLY A 88 -2.69 -4.84 0.93
CA GLY A 88 -2.20 -6.15 0.50
C GLY A 88 -1.03 -6.60 1.37
N ILE A 89 -1.04 -7.87 1.76
CA ILE A 89 0.05 -8.54 2.47
C ILE A 89 0.42 -9.77 1.64
N SER A 90 1.67 -9.83 1.19
CA SER A 90 2.21 -10.95 0.44
C SER A 90 3.24 -11.70 1.28
N THR A 91 3.13 -13.03 1.29
CA THR A 91 4.05 -13.94 1.96
C THR A 91 4.51 -15.02 0.96
N ASP A 92 5.34 -15.97 1.38
CA ASP A 92 5.73 -17.09 0.51
C ASP A 92 4.62 -18.13 0.31
N HIS A 93 3.56 -18.09 1.14
CA HIS A 93 2.48 -19.07 1.10
C HIS A 93 1.18 -18.52 0.50
N GLN A 94 0.89 -17.24 0.75
CA GLN A 94 -0.36 -16.64 0.35
C GLN A 94 -0.27 -15.12 0.24
N ASP A 95 -1.21 -14.57 -0.53
CA ASP A 95 -1.53 -13.15 -0.57
C ASP A 95 -2.88 -12.92 0.12
N VAL A 96 -2.93 -11.96 1.04
CA VAL A 96 -4.15 -11.52 1.71
C VAL A 96 -4.35 -10.04 1.45
N CYS A 97 -5.60 -9.59 1.34
CA CYS A 97 -5.90 -8.18 1.17
C CYS A 97 -7.09 -7.76 2.01
N TYR A 98 -6.94 -6.61 2.67
CA TYR A 98 -7.96 -5.99 3.50
C TYR A 98 -8.45 -4.69 2.87
N HIS A 99 -9.73 -4.41 3.05
CA HIS A 99 -10.39 -3.19 2.64
C HIS A 99 -10.87 -2.43 3.86
N LEU A 100 -10.64 -1.12 3.90
CA LEU A 100 -11.21 -0.26 4.93
C LEU A 100 -11.95 0.91 4.28
N ASP A 101 -13.19 1.10 4.72
CA ASP A 101 -13.93 2.33 4.47
C ASP A 101 -13.38 3.45 5.39
N LEU A 102 -13.01 4.57 4.76
CA LEU A 102 -12.47 5.76 5.38
C LEU A 102 -13.41 6.97 5.23
N SER A 103 -14.61 6.76 4.69
CA SER A 103 -15.61 7.81 4.46
C SER A 103 -15.93 8.59 5.74
N GLY A 104 -16.01 9.91 5.61
CA GLY A 104 -16.31 10.82 6.71
C GLY A 104 -15.12 11.12 7.63
N LEU A 105 -13.95 10.54 7.38
CA LEU A 105 -12.73 10.88 8.11
C LEU A 105 -12.00 12.05 7.45
N SER A 106 -11.37 12.91 8.25
CA SER A 106 -10.34 13.81 7.71
C SER A 106 -9.16 13.02 7.15
N ARG A 107 -8.37 13.62 6.25
CA ARG A 107 -7.16 13.00 5.68
C ARG A 107 -6.23 12.39 6.74
N ILE A 108 -5.99 13.12 7.84
CA ILE A 108 -5.10 12.65 8.91
C ILE A 108 -5.73 11.46 9.67
N GLN A 109 -7.03 11.50 9.96
CA GLN A 109 -7.72 10.37 10.60
C GLN A 109 -7.72 9.12 9.70
N ALA A 110 -7.95 9.30 8.40
CA ALA A 110 -7.91 8.24 7.40
C ALA A 110 -6.52 7.56 7.35
N ILE A 111 -5.44 8.36 7.26
CA ILE A 111 -4.06 7.86 7.28
C ILE A 111 -3.77 7.13 8.60
N ASN A 112 -4.12 7.72 9.74
CA ASN A 112 -3.88 7.10 11.05
C ASN A 112 -4.63 5.79 11.24
N LYS A 113 -5.88 5.70 10.77
CA LYS A 113 -6.68 4.46 10.80
C LYS A 113 -6.04 3.37 9.96
N ALA A 114 -5.60 3.68 8.74
CA ALA A 114 -4.91 2.73 7.87
C ALA A 114 -3.60 2.23 8.49
N VAL A 115 -2.79 3.12 9.07
CA VAL A 115 -1.52 2.77 9.71
C VAL A 115 -1.75 1.87 10.93
N ARG A 116 -2.67 2.22 11.84
CA ARG A 116 -3.00 1.42 13.03
C ARG A 116 -3.62 0.06 12.74
N PHE A 117 -4.29 -0.07 11.59
CA PHE A 117 -4.79 -1.38 11.16
C PHE A 117 -3.68 -2.28 10.63
N THR A 118 -2.65 -1.68 10.02
CA THR A 118 -1.55 -2.43 9.40
C THR A 118 -0.45 -2.79 10.41
N TYR A 119 -0.26 -1.97 11.45
CA TYR A 119 0.76 -2.09 12.50
C TYR A 119 0.14 -1.97 13.89
#